data_AF-M1RB53-F1
#
_entry.id   AF-M1RB53-F1
#
_cell.length_a   1.000
_cell.length_b   1.000
_cell.length_c   1.000
_cell.angle_alpha   90.00
_cell.angle_beta   90.00
_cell.angle_gamma   90.00
#
_symmetry.space_group_name_H-M   'P 1'
#
loop_
_entity.id
_entity.type
_entity.pdbx_description
1 polymer ?
#
loop_
_entity_poly.entity_id
_entity_poly.type
_entity_poly.pdbx_seq_one_letter_code
_entity_poly.pdbx_strand_id
1 'polypeptide(L)'
;ILGEEQLEGNYSFYVLDNQNLQQLWDWDHRNLTIKAGKMYFAFNPKLCVSEIYRMEEVTGTKGRQSKGDINTRNNGERASCESDVLHFTSTTTSKNRIIITWHRYRPPDYRDLISFTVYYKEAPFKNVTEYDGQDACGSNSWNMVDVDLPPNKDVEPGILLHGLKPWTQYAVYVKAVTLTMVENDHIRGAKSEILYIRTNASVPSIPLDVLSASNSSSQLIV
;
A
#
# COMPACT_ATOMS: atom_id res chain seq x y z
N ILE A 1 20.02 10.45 23.85
CA ILE A 1 20.15 11.87 23.47
C ILE A 1 19.99 12.71 24.75
N LEU A 2 21.00 13.51 25.11
CA LEU A 2 20.95 14.32 26.34
C LEU A 2 20.08 15.58 26.17
N GLY A 3 20.10 16.21 24.99
CA GLY A 3 19.29 17.40 24.71
C GLY A 3 19.82 18.67 25.38
N GLU A 4 21.13 18.78 25.58
CA GLU A 4 21.80 19.95 26.15
C GLU A 4 21.81 21.13 25.15
N GLU A 5 22.05 20.84 23.87
CA GLU A 5 21.84 21.77 22.76
C GLU A 5 20.57 21.38 22.00
N GLN A 6 19.66 22.34 21.83
CA GLN A 6 18.35 22.14 21.19
C GLN A 6 18.18 23.13 20.05
N LEU A 7 17.44 22.73 19.02
CA LEU A 7 17.04 23.62 17.94
C LEU A 7 15.98 24.61 18.43
N GLU A 8 15.75 25.67 17.63
CA GLU A 8 14.68 26.64 17.86
C GLU A 8 13.33 25.93 18.06
N GLY A 9 12.62 26.27 19.15
CA GLY A 9 11.42 25.55 19.57
C GLY A 9 11.68 24.36 20.49
N ASN A 10 12.89 24.25 21.06
CA ASN A 10 13.30 23.25 22.06
C ASN A 10 13.27 21.81 21.52
N TYR A 11 13.58 21.61 20.24
CA TYR A 11 13.63 20.27 19.65
C TYR A 11 15.00 19.61 19.86
N SER A 12 14.97 18.39 20.38
CA SER A 12 16.14 17.51 20.57
C SER A 12 16.24 16.43 19.48
N PHE A 13 15.15 16.24 18.73
CA PHE A 13 15.06 15.31 17.62
C PHE A 13 14.17 15.93 16.54
N TYR A 14 14.65 16.04 15.31
CA TYR A 14 13.99 16.80 14.25
C TYR A 14 14.06 16.05 12.93
N VAL A 15 12.91 15.68 12.37
CA VAL A 15 12.79 14.89 11.14
C VAL A 15 11.80 15.57 10.20
N LEU A 16 12.33 16.14 9.13
CA LEU A 16 11.57 16.90 8.16
C LEU A 16 11.88 16.43 6.74
N ASP A 17 10.85 16.24 5.94
CA ASP A 17 10.93 16.05 4.49
C ASP A 17 11.76 14.84 4.02
N ASN A 18 11.66 13.72 4.74
CA ASN A 18 12.35 12.48 4.35
C ASN A 18 11.43 11.59 3.51
N GLN A 19 11.50 11.78 2.19
CA GLN A 19 10.61 11.12 1.21
C GLN A 19 10.68 9.58 1.19
N ASN A 20 11.76 8.98 1.69
CA ASN A 20 11.97 7.53 1.67
C ASN A 20 12.05 6.89 3.06
N LEU A 21 11.97 7.68 4.13
CA LEU A 21 12.03 7.16 5.49
C LEU A 21 10.76 6.35 5.79
N GLN A 22 10.94 5.08 6.11
CA GLN A 22 9.84 4.13 6.37
C GLN A 22 9.80 3.65 7.82
N GLN A 23 10.97 3.47 8.42
CA GLN A 23 11.14 2.95 9.77
C GLN A 23 12.21 3.77 10.49
N LEU A 24 12.04 3.98 11.80
CA LEU A 24 13.01 4.71 12.62
C LEU A 24 14.07 3.75 13.17
N TRP A 25 13.64 2.76 13.95
CA TRP A 25 14.52 1.74 14.53
C TRP A 25 13.79 0.42 14.70
N ASP A 26 14.59 -0.65 14.80
CA ASP A 26 14.14 -1.90 15.38
C ASP A 26 14.19 -1.78 16.91
N TRP A 27 13.05 -1.46 17.49
CA TRP A 27 12.90 -1.21 18.93
C TRP A 27 12.99 -2.48 19.78
N ASP A 28 12.88 -3.67 19.18
CA ASP A 28 13.01 -4.93 19.92
C ASP A 28 14.49 -5.18 20.33
N HIS A 29 15.42 -4.53 19.63
CA HIS A 29 16.86 -4.68 19.83
C HIS A 29 17.57 -3.37 20.24
N ARG A 30 16.83 -2.29 20.47
CA ARG A 30 17.43 -0.96 20.75
C ARG A 30 16.74 -0.23 21.90
N ASN A 31 17.58 0.26 22.81
CA ASN A 31 17.17 1.18 23.87
C ASN A 31 17.68 2.59 23.56
N LEU A 32 16.78 3.55 23.51
CA LEU A 32 17.09 4.96 23.32
C LEU A 32 16.32 5.77 24.37
N THR A 33 16.97 6.76 24.99
CA THR A 33 16.32 7.70 25.90
C THR A 33 16.63 9.12 25.46
N ILE A 34 15.62 9.99 25.46
CA ILE A 34 15.76 11.42 25.18
C ILE A 34 15.52 12.17 26.49
N LYS A 35 16.59 12.69 27.10
CA LYS A 35 16.52 13.28 28.45
C LYS A 35 15.79 14.63 28.46
N ALA A 36 16.07 15.50 27.50
CA ALA A 36 15.48 16.83 27.40
C ALA A 36 15.10 17.17 25.96
N GLY A 37 14.16 18.10 25.81
CA GLY A 37 13.66 18.59 24.52
C GLY A 37 12.47 17.81 23.96
N LYS A 38 11.91 18.38 22.89
CA LYS A 38 10.78 17.89 22.10
C LYS A 38 11.23 17.11 20.87
N MET A 39 10.30 16.48 20.19
CA MET A 39 10.50 15.84 18.88
C MET A 39 9.63 16.51 17.83
N TYR A 40 10.15 16.60 16.60
CA TYR A 40 9.43 17.18 15.47
C TYR A 40 9.41 16.22 14.27
N PHE A 41 8.24 15.99 13.70
CA PHE A 41 8.04 15.16 12.51
C PHE A 41 7.06 15.82 11.54
N ALA A 42 7.50 16.09 10.32
CA ALA A 42 6.63 16.56 9.24
C ALA A 42 7.15 16.13 7.86
N PHE A 43 6.22 15.92 6.92
CA PHE A 43 6.50 15.58 5.52
C PHE A 43 7.34 14.30 5.35
N ASN A 44 7.04 13.27 6.15
CA ASN A 44 7.66 11.95 6.03
C ASN A 44 6.61 10.97 5.48
N PRO A 45 6.34 10.99 4.16
CA PRO A 45 5.17 10.33 3.57
C PRO A 45 5.11 8.83 3.78
N LYS A 46 6.27 8.18 3.90
CA LYS A 46 6.38 6.72 4.04
C LYS A 46 6.60 6.26 5.48
N LEU A 47 6.68 7.18 6.45
CA LEU A 47 6.88 6.87 7.86
C LEU A 47 5.54 6.79 8.58
N CYS A 48 5.20 5.62 9.09
CA CYS A 48 3.97 5.44 9.84
C CYS A 48 3.92 6.29 11.11
N VAL A 49 2.78 6.94 11.36
CA VAL A 49 2.56 7.71 12.61
C VAL A 49 2.69 6.80 13.85
N SER A 50 2.30 5.53 13.74
CA SER A 50 2.49 4.53 14.80
C SER A 50 3.96 4.32 15.19
N GLU A 51 4.91 4.41 14.23
CA GLU A 51 6.35 4.34 14.53
C GLU A 51 6.81 5.56 15.34
N ILE A 52 6.23 6.73 15.07
CA ILE A 52 6.50 7.96 15.82
C ILE A 52 5.96 7.81 17.25
N TYR A 53 4.73 7.34 17.42
CA TYR A 53 4.15 7.11 18.76
C TYR A 53 4.90 6.03 19.54
N ARG A 54 5.34 4.96 18.89
CA ARG A 54 6.22 3.96 19.51
C ARG A 54 7.54 4.58 19.97
N MET A 55 8.12 5.48 19.18
CA MET A 55 9.30 6.23 19.60
C MET A 55 9.02 7.12 20.82
N GLU A 56 7.87 7.79 20.88
CA GLU A 56 7.50 8.61 22.05
C GLU A 56 7.48 7.80 23.35
N GLU A 57 6.94 6.59 23.27
CA GLU A 57 6.85 5.64 24.39
C GLU A 57 8.23 5.14 24.82
N VAL A 58 9.01 4.58 23.89
CA VAL A 58 10.32 3.96 24.19
C VAL A 58 11.32 5.01 24.68
N THR A 59 11.29 6.22 24.12
CA THR A 59 12.25 7.27 24.48
C THR A 59 11.89 8.08 25.72
N GLY A 60 10.71 7.85 26.30
CA GLY A 60 10.19 8.59 27.46
C GLY A 60 9.81 10.03 27.14
N THR A 61 9.44 10.32 25.89
CA THR A 61 9.10 11.66 25.41
C THR A 61 7.60 11.89 25.23
N LYS A 62 6.77 10.86 25.45
CA LYS A 62 5.31 10.96 25.44
C LYS A 62 4.82 12.11 26.30
N GLY A 63 3.97 12.96 25.74
CA GLY A 63 3.39 14.13 26.41
C GLY A 63 4.25 15.40 26.39
N ARG A 64 5.45 15.38 25.76
CA ARG A 64 6.28 16.60 25.61
C ARG A 64 5.90 17.46 24.41
N GLN A 65 5.17 16.91 23.44
CA GLN A 65 4.96 17.53 22.12
C GLN A 65 3.63 18.27 22.05
N SER A 66 3.59 19.31 21.21
CA SER A 66 2.37 20.04 20.86
C SER A 66 1.63 19.38 19.68
N LYS A 67 0.35 19.73 19.46
CA LYS A 67 -0.45 19.25 18.32
C LYS A 67 0.21 19.50 16.95
N GLY A 68 1.07 20.50 16.83
CA GLY A 68 1.75 20.85 15.58
C GLY A 68 3.13 20.21 15.40
N ASP A 69 3.69 19.62 16.45
CA ASP A 69 5.06 19.09 16.44
C ASP A 69 5.11 17.73 15.70
N ILE A 70 4.02 16.95 15.76
CA ILE A 70 3.83 15.71 15.02
C ILE A 70 2.58 15.88 14.16
N ASN A 71 2.75 16.20 12.89
CA ASN A 71 1.63 16.42 11.98
C ASN A 71 1.16 15.10 11.37
N THR A 72 0.00 14.59 11.82
CA THR A 72 -0.54 13.30 11.35
C THR A 72 -1.07 13.31 9.92
N ARG A 73 -1.19 14.49 9.28
CA ARG A 73 -1.72 14.62 7.91
C ARG A 73 -0.66 14.46 6.82
N ASN A 74 0.61 14.68 7.15
CA ASN A 74 1.74 14.63 6.21
C ASN A 74 2.89 13.75 6.72
N ASN A 75 2.61 12.89 7.69
CA ASN A 75 3.46 11.75 8.01
C ASN A 75 2.63 10.49 7.74
N GLY A 76 3.21 9.57 6.97
CA GLY A 76 2.59 8.28 6.70
C GLY A 76 1.43 8.30 5.70
N GLU A 77 1.16 9.41 5.03
CA GLU A 77 0.06 9.53 4.06
C GLU A 77 0.25 8.67 2.80
N ARG A 78 1.49 8.25 2.51
CA ARG A 78 1.82 7.25 1.48
C ARG A 78 2.34 5.93 2.08
N ALA A 79 2.35 5.81 3.41
CA ALA A 79 2.78 4.62 4.09
C ALA A 79 1.65 3.59 4.16
N SER A 80 2.04 2.34 4.39
CA SER A 80 1.14 1.21 4.48
C SER A 80 1.11 0.72 5.92
N CYS A 81 0.40 1.47 6.76
CA CYS A 81 0.42 1.38 8.23
C CYS A 81 -0.75 0.59 8.80
N GLU A 82 -1.49 -0.13 7.96
CA GLU A 82 -2.68 -0.88 8.33
C GLU A 82 -2.33 -1.99 9.32
N SER A 83 -3.08 -2.04 10.43
CA SER A 83 -2.87 -3.05 11.49
C SER A 83 -3.58 -4.36 11.19
N ASP A 84 -4.67 -4.30 10.42
CA ASP A 84 -5.52 -5.45 10.13
C ASP A 84 -5.30 -5.96 8.70
N VAL A 85 -5.32 -7.28 8.54
CA VAL A 85 -5.12 -7.94 7.24
C VAL A 85 -6.45 -8.36 6.63
N LEU A 86 -6.70 -7.93 5.40
CA LEU A 86 -7.83 -8.38 4.58
C LEU A 86 -7.48 -9.68 3.85
N HIS A 87 -8.41 -10.62 3.86
CA HIS A 87 -8.25 -11.90 3.17
C HIS A 87 -9.23 -12.02 2.02
N PHE A 88 -8.70 -12.45 0.87
CA PHE A 88 -9.49 -12.83 -0.29
C PHE A 88 -10.25 -14.13 -0.01
N THR A 89 -11.51 -14.17 -0.41
CA THR A 89 -12.41 -15.30 -0.16
C THR A 89 -12.62 -16.14 -1.40
N SER A 90 -12.78 -15.49 -2.54
CA SER A 90 -12.83 -16.15 -3.84
C SER A 90 -12.25 -15.28 -4.94
N THR A 91 -11.56 -15.96 -5.87
CA THR A 91 -10.97 -15.36 -7.06
C THR A 91 -11.29 -16.21 -8.28
N THR A 92 -11.92 -15.61 -9.28
CA THR A 92 -12.31 -16.30 -10.52
C THR A 92 -11.73 -15.57 -11.72
N THR A 93 -11.09 -16.30 -12.62
CA THR A 93 -10.47 -15.74 -13.83
C THR A 93 -11.19 -16.16 -15.10
N SER A 94 -11.22 -15.24 -16.06
CA SER A 94 -11.58 -15.45 -17.46
C SER A 94 -10.44 -14.97 -18.35
N LYS A 95 -10.61 -15.07 -19.67
CA LYS A 95 -9.59 -14.60 -20.63
C LYS A 95 -9.29 -13.09 -20.54
N ASN A 96 -10.25 -12.27 -20.12
CA ASN A 96 -10.10 -10.82 -20.09
C ASN A 96 -10.75 -10.17 -18.85
N ARG A 97 -11.06 -10.97 -17.84
CA ARG A 97 -11.75 -10.55 -16.63
C ARG A 97 -11.23 -11.30 -15.42
N ILE A 98 -11.25 -10.64 -14.26
CA ILE A 98 -10.97 -11.23 -12.96
C ILE A 98 -12.06 -10.76 -11.99
N ILE A 99 -12.69 -11.70 -11.30
CA ILE A 99 -13.62 -11.42 -10.21
C ILE A 99 -12.91 -11.73 -8.91
N ILE A 100 -12.95 -10.78 -7.98
CA ILE A 100 -12.29 -10.88 -6.68
C ILE A 100 -13.32 -10.54 -5.60
N THR A 101 -13.33 -11.34 -4.55
CA THR A 101 -14.15 -11.13 -3.34
C THR A 101 -13.24 -11.26 -2.12
N TRP A 102 -13.54 -10.51 -1.07
CA TRP A 102 -12.76 -10.52 0.17
C TRP A 102 -13.67 -10.41 1.38
N HIS A 103 -13.14 -10.81 2.53
CA HIS A 103 -13.89 -10.68 3.78
C HIS A 103 -14.20 -9.22 4.08
N ARG A 104 -15.42 -8.98 4.54
CA ARG A 104 -15.86 -7.65 4.94
C ARG A 104 -15.08 -7.18 6.17
N TYR A 105 -14.28 -6.12 6.00
CA TYR A 105 -13.68 -5.42 7.12
C TYR A 105 -14.74 -4.72 7.99
N ARG A 106 -14.54 -4.76 9.31
CA ARG A 106 -15.41 -4.12 10.29
C ARG A 106 -14.52 -3.42 11.33
N PRO A 107 -14.25 -2.11 11.17
CA PRO A 107 -13.53 -1.37 12.19
C PRO A 107 -14.33 -1.31 13.51
N PRO A 108 -13.67 -1.00 14.65
CA PRO A 108 -14.35 -0.89 15.95
C PRO A 108 -15.55 0.06 15.95
N ASP A 109 -15.45 1.21 15.27
CA ASP A 109 -16.59 2.06 14.92
C ASP A 109 -16.96 1.84 13.46
N TYR A 110 -18.13 1.22 13.24
CA TYR A 110 -18.64 0.88 11.91
C TYR A 110 -18.85 2.08 10.98
N ARG A 111 -18.98 3.29 11.52
CA ARG A 111 -19.16 4.51 10.74
C ARG A 111 -17.88 4.97 10.07
N ASP A 112 -16.74 4.46 10.53
CA ASP A 112 -15.44 4.88 10.05
C ASP A 112 -15.10 4.24 8.70
N LEU A 113 -15.66 3.07 8.35
CA LEU A 113 -15.43 2.47 7.05
C LEU A 113 -16.26 3.17 5.96
N ILE A 114 -15.59 3.72 4.95
CA ILE A 114 -16.23 4.44 3.84
C ILE A 114 -16.40 3.51 2.63
N SER A 115 -15.30 2.91 2.19
CA SER A 115 -15.23 2.12 0.96
C SER A 115 -13.99 1.22 0.96
N PHE A 116 -13.77 0.51 -0.14
CA PHE A 116 -12.49 -0.15 -0.44
C PHE A 116 -11.91 0.43 -1.74
N THR A 117 -10.59 0.39 -1.87
CA THR A 117 -9.91 0.66 -3.13
C THR A 117 -9.12 -0.58 -3.54
N VAL A 118 -9.34 -1.03 -4.77
CA VAL A 118 -8.64 -2.17 -5.38
C VAL A 118 -7.55 -1.66 -6.29
N TYR A 119 -6.32 -2.12 -6.03
CA TYR A 119 -5.14 -1.78 -6.79
C TYR A 119 -4.73 -2.97 -7.65
N TYR A 120 -4.50 -2.75 -8.95
CA TYR A 120 -4.02 -3.81 -9.84
C TYR A 120 -3.05 -3.32 -10.92
N LYS A 121 -2.10 -4.16 -11.30
CA LYS A 121 -1.16 -3.92 -12.41
C LYS A 121 -0.63 -5.21 -13.03
N GLU A 122 -0.16 -5.13 -14.27
CA GLU A 122 0.57 -6.23 -14.90
C GLU A 122 1.89 -6.49 -14.14
N ALA A 123 2.14 -7.74 -13.80
CA ALA A 123 3.29 -8.16 -12.99
C ALA A 123 3.87 -9.46 -13.54
N PRO A 124 4.80 -9.38 -14.52
CA PRO A 124 5.46 -10.57 -15.08
C PRO A 124 6.22 -11.37 -14.02
N PHE A 125 6.75 -10.67 -13.02
CA PHE A 125 7.50 -11.22 -11.89
C PHE A 125 6.75 -10.99 -10.57
N LYS A 126 7.04 -11.81 -9.57
CA LYS A 126 6.43 -11.73 -8.23
C LYS A 126 7.29 -10.91 -7.25
N ASN A 127 7.74 -9.74 -7.68
CA ASN A 127 8.61 -8.84 -6.91
C ASN A 127 8.05 -7.42 -6.86
N VAL A 128 6.76 -7.26 -7.11
CA VAL A 128 6.08 -5.96 -7.08
C VAL A 128 5.87 -5.53 -5.64
N THR A 129 6.13 -4.25 -5.38
CA THR A 129 5.85 -3.63 -4.08
C THR A 129 4.66 -2.70 -4.17
N GLU A 130 3.99 -2.47 -3.04
CA GLU A 130 2.87 -1.52 -2.93
C GLU A 130 3.28 -0.08 -3.28
N TYR A 131 4.56 0.26 -3.09
CA TYR A 131 5.12 1.58 -3.39
C TYR A 131 5.43 1.77 -4.89
N ASP A 132 5.34 0.71 -5.71
CA ASP A 132 5.70 0.76 -7.12
C ASP A 132 4.73 1.67 -7.92
N GLY A 133 5.18 2.88 -8.26
CA GLY A 133 4.42 3.79 -9.11
C GLY A 133 3.32 4.59 -8.40
N GLN A 134 3.36 4.65 -7.06
CA GLN A 134 2.47 5.51 -6.26
C GLN A 134 2.69 7.01 -6.55
N ASP A 135 3.89 7.38 -7.02
CA ASP A 135 4.32 8.75 -7.34
C ASP A 135 4.32 9.08 -8.85
N ALA A 136 3.83 8.18 -9.72
CA ALA A 136 3.96 8.34 -11.16
C ALA A 136 2.62 8.26 -11.89
N CYS A 137 2.33 9.24 -12.76
CA CYS A 137 1.33 9.11 -13.80
C CYS A 137 1.98 8.43 -15.01
N GLY A 138 1.97 7.10 -15.08
CA GLY A 138 2.68 6.36 -16.13
C GLY A 138 2.19 4.94 -16.33
N SER A 139 2.70 4.28 -17.38
CA SER A 139 2.29 2.94 -17.81
C SER A 139 2.64 1.81 -16.83
N ASN A 140 3.47 2.08 -15.82
CA ASN A 140 3.89 1.10 -14.80
C ASN A 140 3.30 1.39 -13.41
N SER A 141 2.29 2.24 -13.31
CA SER A 141 1.63 2.59 -12.05
C SER A 141 0.48 1.65 -11.73
N TRP A 142 0.08 1.61 -10.45
CA TRP A 142 -1.11 0.88 -10.04
C TRP A 142 -2.37 1.50 -10.63
N ASN A 143 -3.23 0.69 -11.22
CA ASN A 143 -4.59 1.10 -11.55
C ASN A 143 -5.44 0.99 -10.28
N MET A 144 -6.30 1.98 -10.03
CA MET A 144 -7.11 2.10 -8.82
C MET A 144 -8.59 2.05 -9.19
N VAL A 145 -9.37 1.27 -8.44
CA VAL A 145 -10.83 1.21 -8.57
C VAL A 145 -11.45 1.26 -7.19
N ASP A 146 -12.26 2.28 -6.95
CA ASP A 146 -13.05 2.38 -5.72
C ASP A 146 -14.26 1.46 -5.78
N VAL A 147 -14.54 0.82 -4.64
CA VAL A 147 -15.59 -0.17 -4.45
C VAL A 147 -16.42 0.23 -3.25
N ASP A 148 -17.67 0.58 -3.52
CA ASP A 148 -18.64 0.93 -2.49
C ASP A 148 -18.97 -0.27 -1.59
N LEU A 149 -19.35 0.02 -0.35
CA LEU A 149 -19.78 -1.01 0.59
C LEU A 149 -21.09 -1.65 0.12
N PRO A 150 -21.19 -2.99 0.08
CA PRO A 150 -22.45 -3.63 -0.26
C PRO A 150 -23.52 -3.26 0.79
N PRO A 151 -24.75 -2.91 0.37
CA PRO A 151 -25.81 -2.42 1.25
C PRO A 151 -26.24 -3.47 2.29
N ASN A 152 -26.22 -4.75 1.90
CA ASN A 152 -26.42 -5.85 2.82
C ASN A 152 -25.09 -6.21 3.51
N LYS A 153 -25.09 -6.17 4.85
CA LYS A 153 -23.92 -6.45 5.71
C LYS A 153 -23.45 -7.89 5.68
N ASP A 154 -24.31 -8.82 5.24
CA ASP A 154 -23.99 -10.25 5.15
C ASP A 154 -23.35 -10.62 3.81
N VAL A 155 -23.35 -9.68 2.85
CA VAL A 155 -22.71 -9.87 1.55
C VAL A 155 -21.26 -9.42 1.64
N GLU A 156 -20.36 -10.27 1.16
CA GLU A 156 -18.94 -9.95 1.02
C GLU A 156 -18.73 -8.93 -0.09
N PRO A 157 -17.85 -7.93 0.13
CA PRO A 157 -17.43 -7.02 -0.92
C PRO A 157 -16.66 -7.77 -2.02
N GLY A 158 -16.77 -7.24 -3.24
CA GLY A 158 -16.08 -7.79 -4.40
C GLY A 158 -16.14 -6.87 -5.61
N ILE A 159 -15.32 -7.17 -6.62
CA ILE A 159 -15.23 -6.40 -7.86
C ILE A 159 -15.03 -7.31 -9.06
N LEU A 160 -15.51 -6.85 -10.22
CA LEU A 160 -15.19 -7.39 -11.54
C LEU A 160 -14.20 -6.47 -12.25
N LEU A 161 -12.94 -6.87 -12.31
CA LEU A 161 -11.93 -6.26 -13.18
C LEU A 161 -12.14 -6.75 -14.61
N HIS A 162 -12.17 -5.83 -15.58
CA HIS A 162 -12.43 -6.12 -16.99
C HIS A 162 -11.43 -5.41 -17.91
N GLY A 163 -11.38 -5.81 -19.18
CA GLY A 163 -10.43 -5.23 -20.15
C GLY A 163 -9.00 -5.72 -19.98
N LEU A 164 -8.80 -6.85 -19.29
CA LEU A 164 -7.48 -7.41 -19.01
C LEU A 164 -6.95 -8.22 -20.20
N LYS A 165 -5.62 -8.31 -20.33
CA LYS A 165 -4.97 -9.12 -21.35
C LYS A 165 -5.12 -10.61 -21.02
N PRO A 166 -5.35 -11.48 -22.02
CA PRO A 166 -5.29 -12.93 -21.82
C PRO A 166 -3.89 -13.41 -21.43
N TRP A 167 -3.84 -14.54 -20.73
CA TRP A 167 -2.60 -15.19 -20.29
C TRP A 167 -1.58 -14.24 -19.64
N THR A 168 -2.07 -13.24 -18.91
CA THR A 168 -1.24 -12.19 -18.32
C THR A 168 -1.35 -12.27 -16.80
N GLN A 169 -0.21 -12.17 -16.12
CA GLN A 169 -0.15 -12.16 -14.66
C GLN A 169 -0.36 -10.73 -14.15
N TYR A 170 -1.27 -10.61 -13.19
CA TYR A 170 -1.59 -9.37 -12.50
C TYR A 170 -1.24 -9.50 -11.02
N ALA A 171 -0.68 -8.44 -10.45
CA ALA A 171 -0.63 -8.23 -9.02
C ALA A 171 -1.87 -7.43 -8.61
N VAL A 172 -2.53 -7.83 -7.53
CA VAL A 172 -3.75 -7.20 -7.01
C VAL A 172 -3.70 -7.13 -5.49
N TYR A 173 -4.05 -5.99 -4.91
CA TYR A 173 -4.33 -5.89 -3.47
C TYR A 173 -5.51 -4.94 -3.20
N VAL A 174 -6.06 -5.01 -2.00
CA VAL A 174 -7.22 -4.22 -1.57
C VAL A 174 -6.88 -3.45 -0.31
N LYS A 175 -7.31 -2.19 -0.25
CA LYS A 175 -7.18 -1.33 0.93
C LYS A 175 -8.55 -0.85 1.38
N ALA A 176 -8.79 -0.87 2.69
CA ALA A 176 -9.97 -0.25 3.29
C ALA A 176 -9.75 1.26 3.42
N VAL A 177 -10.75 2.04 3.02
CA VAL A 177 -10.75 3.50 3.15
C VAL A 177 -11.58 3.88 4.36
N THR A 178 -10.95 4.48 5.36
CA THR A 178 -11.60 4.87 6.61
C THR A 178 -11.63 6.38 6.80
N LEU A 179 -12.62 6.91 7.51
CA LEU A 179 -12.64 8.28 8.00
C LEU A 179 -11.52 8.44 9.05
N THR A 180 -10.39 8.98 8.63
CA THR A 180 -9.28 9.35 9.52
C THR A 180 -9.67 10.60 10.32
N MET A 181 -10.58 10.46 11.29
CA MET A 181 -11.14 11.59 12.04
C MET A 181 -11.20 11.33 13.54
N VAL A 182 -10.21 10.67 14.13
CA VAL A 182 -10.01 10.79 15.58
C VAL A 182 -8.55 11.05 15.89
N GLU A 183 -8.31 12.17 16.56
CA GLU A 183 -7.03 12.66 17.11
C GLU A 183 -6.40 11.69 18.15
N ASN A 184 -6.89 10.46 18.30
CA ASN A 184 -6.46 9.51 19.32
C ASN A 184 -5.87 8.23 18.70
N ASP A 185 -4.54 8.18 18.74
CA ASP A 185 -3.60 7.06 18.82
C ASP A 185 -3.66 5.87 17.84
N HIS A 186 -4.76 5.56 17.14
CA HIS A 186 -4.78 4.35 16.31
C HIS A 186 -5.54 4.58 14.99
N ILE A 187 -4.81 5.01 13.95
CA ILE A 187 -5.28 4.87 12.57
C ILE A 187 -5.30 3.36 12.26
N ARG A 188 -6.43 2.71 12.55
CA ARG A 188 -6.66 1.29 12.24
C ARG A 188 -7.25 1.16 10.84
N GLY A 189 -6.37 1.08 9.86
CA GLY A 189 -6.74 0.66 8.51
C GLY A 189 -6.60 -0.85 8.35
N ALA A 190 -7.13 -1.36 7.24
CA ALA A 190 -6.96 -2.75 6.84
C ALA A 190 -6.52 -2.85 5.38
N LYS A 191 -5.59 -3.77 5.09
CA LYS A 191 -5.13 -4.04 3.73
C LYS A 191 -4.96 -5.52 3.48
N SER A 192 -5.05 -5.96 2.23
CA SER A 192 -4.69 -7.33 1.86
C SER A 192 -3.21 -7.44 1.53
N GLU A 193 -2.70 -8.67 1.58
CA GLU A 193 -1.47 -9.03 0.89
C GLU A 193 -1.61 -8.87 -0.64
N ILE A 194 -0.48 -8.79 -1.35
CA ILE A 194 -0.46 -8.76 -2.82
C ILE A 194 -0.75 -10.18 -3.34
N LEU A 195 -1.89 -10.32 -4.00
CA LEU A 195 -2.27 -11.51 -4.73
C LEU A 195 -1.73 -11.45 -6.16
N TYR A 196 -1.04 -12.51 -6.57
CA TYR A 196 -0.64 -12.71 -7.97
C TYR A 196 -1.59 -13.69 -8.65
N ILE A 197 -2.28 -13.22 -9.68
CA ILE A 197 -3.32 -13.97 -10.39
C ILE A 197 -3.13 -13.86 -11.90
N ARG A 198 -3.34 -14.96 -12.64
CA ARG A 198 -3.17 -15.00 -14.09
C ARG A 198 -4.51 -15.17 -14.79
N THR A 199 -4.77 -14.34 -15.80
CA THR A 199 -5.95 -14.50 -16.67
C THR A 199 -5.85 -15.74 -17.52
N ASN A 200 -6.99 -16.30 -17.93
CA ASN A 200 -7.00 -17.50 -18.74
C ASN A 200 -6.45 -17.23 -20.15
N ALA A 201 -5.96 -18.27 -20.81
CA ALA A 201 -5.58 -18.17 -22.21
C ALA A 201 -6.79 -17.83 -23.09
N SER A 202 -6.51 -17.15 -24.21
CA SER A 202 -7.46 -16.94 -25.30
C SER A 202 -6.93 -17.65 -26.54
N VAL A 203 -7.77 -17.74 -27.58
CA VAL A 203 -7.31 -18.13 -28.92
C VAL A 203 -6.11 -17.25 -29.31
N PRO A 204 -4.97 -17.84 -29.76
CA PRO A 204 -3.78 -17.09 -30.14
C PRO A 204 -4.06 -16.07 -31.25
N SER A 205 -3.30 -14.98 -31.26
CA SER A 205 -3.28 -14.06 -32.39
C SER A 205 -2.56 -14.68 -33.60
N ILE A 206 -2.82 -14.12 -34.79
CA ILE A 206 -2.05 -14.48 -35.99
C ILE A 206 -0.56 -14.15 -35.78
N PRO A 207 0.37 -15.00 -36.24
CA PRO A 207 1.79 -14.67 -36.27
C PRO A 207 2.05 -13.43 -37.12
N LEU A 208 3.04 -12.64 -36.71
CA LEU A 208 3.55 -11.49 -37.47
C LEU A 208 4.91 -11.87 -38.08
N ASP A 209 5.31 -11.14 -39.11
CA ASP A 209 6.65 -11.23 -39.71
C ASP A 209 7.06 -12.64 -40.17
N VAL A 210 6.13 -13.36 -40.81
CA VAL A 210 6.42 -14.64 -41.44
C VAL A 210 7.40 -14.43 -42.60
N LEU A 211 8.62 -14.94 -42.45
CA LEU A 211 9.66 -14.90 -43.47
C LEU A 211 9.92 -16.32 -43.96
N SER A 212 10.07 -16.49 -45.27
CA SER A 212 10.40 -17.80 -45.83
C SER A 212 11.62 -17.74 -46.74
N ALA A 213 12.51 -18.72 -46.61
CA ALA A 213 13.69 -18.90 -47.46
C ALA A 213 13.83 -20.36 -47.90
N SER A 214 14.71 -20.64 -48.86
CA SER A 214 14.97 -22.00 -49.34
C SER A 214 16.48 -22.28 -49.34
N ASN A 215 16.86 -23.44 -48.81
CA ASN A 215 18.25 -23.90 -48.79
C ASN A 215 18.52 -24.99 -49.85
N SER A 216 17.46 -25.57 -50.41
CA SER A 216 17.53 -26.53 -51.52
C SER A 216 16.18 -26.61 -52.23
N SER A 217 16.16 -27.17 -53.45
CA SER A 217 14.94 -27.31 -54.26
C SER A 217 13.80 -28.09 -53.57
N SER A 218 14.08 -28.82 -52.48
CA SER A 218 13.09 -29.56 -51.70
C SER A 218 12.92 -29.06 -50.26
N GLN A 219 13.53 -27.94 -49.88
CA GLN A 219 13.47 -27.41 -48.52
C GLN A 219 13.03 -25.94 -48.51
N LEU A 220 12.10 -25.65 -47.61
CA LEU A 220 11.60 -24.32 -47.31
C LEU A 220 11.70 -24.10 -45.79
N ILE A 221 12.34 -22.99 -45.41
CA ILE A 221 12.51 -22.53 -44.03
C ILE A 221 11.45 -21.44 -43.85
N VAL A 222 10.61 -21.58 -42.83
CA VAL A 222 9.58 -20.61 -42.40
C VAL A 222 9.87 -20.17 -40.98
#